data_AF-A0A9E4J3H4-F1
#
_entry.id   AF-A0A9E4J3H4-F1
#
_cell.length_a   1.000
_cell.length_b   1.000
_cell.length_c   1.000
_cell.angle_alpha   90.00
_cell.angle_beta   90.00
_cell.angle_gamma   90.00
#
_symmetry.space_group_name_H-M   'P 1'
#
loop_
_entity.id
_entity.type
_entity.pdbx_description
1 polymer ?
#
loop_
_entity_poly.entity_id
_entity_poly.type
_entity_poly.pdbx_seq_one_letter_code
_entity_poly.pdbx_strand_id
1 'polypeptide(L)'
;MRRDTAYRRPMFRAVLATLIALVAFTGVYAQSDASTESFTASDGAVIHYLVEGRGDPVVLLHGITGTAASNWGAAGIIDRLAEEFQVIAVDQRGHGKSDKPHDPASYGERMALDVVDLLDHLRLQQANVVGYSMGGFITMKLIALAPDRLMSAVVGGAGWSSPDLRDAAMFDALARVEVPWSSSCGPERNRRPRSRFRRSVWRWSPRATRRPWQPSSAACPPST
;
A
#
# COMPACT_ATOMS: atom_id res chain seq x y z
N MET A 1 -49.49 -40.92 -47.50
CA MET A 1 -48.92 -41.27 -46.18
C MET A 1 -48.20 -40.06 -45.62
N ARG A 2 -48.63 -39.56 -44.46
CA ARG A 2 -48.19 -38.32 -43.82
C ARG A 2 -47.74 -38.69 -42.39
N ARG A 3 -46.68 -38.02 -41.91
CA ARG A 3 -46.21 -37.92 -40.50
C ARG A 3 -45.42 -39.15 -39.98
N ASP A 4 -44.29 -39.05 -39.26
CA ASP A 4 -43.76 -38.01 -38.36
C ASP A 4 -42.21 -38.02 -38.30
N THR A 5 -41.57 -36.83 -38.28
CA THR A 5 -40.25 -36.63 -37.66
C THR A 5 -40.32 -35.41 -36.75
N ALA A 6 -40.89 -35.61 -35.57
CA ALA A 6 -40.87 -34.65 -34.48
C ALA A 6 -40.01 -35.20 -33.35
N TYR A 7 -38.69 -35.02 -33.41
CA TYR A 7 -37.86 -35.14 -32.21
C TYR A 7 -36.54 -34.37 -32.31
N ARG A 8 -36.22 -33.67 -31.21
CA ARG A 8 -34.94 -33.03 -30.85
C ARG A 8 -34.64 -31.62 -31.37
N ARG A 9 -35.35 -30.63 -30.84
CA ARG A 9 -34.91 -29.21 -30.82
C ARG A 9 -34.96 -28.45 -29.47
N PRO A 10 -35.20 -29.03 -28.27
CA PRO A 10 -35.15 -28.22 -27.03
C PRO A 10 -33.80 -28.25 -26.29
N MET A 11 -32.97 -29.29 -26.43
CA MET A 11 -31.77 -29.44 -25.59
C MET A 11 -30.63 -28.46 -25.90
N PHE A 12 -30.46 -28.01 -27.15
CA PHE A 12 -29.36 -27.11 -27.52
C PHE A 12 -29.52 -25.68 -26.96
N ARG A 13 -30.75 -25.18 -26.82
CA ARG A 13 -31.00 -23.82 -26.31
C ARG A 13 -30.76 -23.71 -24.81
N ALA A 14 -31.05 -24.78 -24.06
CA ALA A 14 -30.80 -24.84 -22.62
C ALA A 14 -29.30 -24.93 -22.31
N VAL A 15 -28.53 -25.74 -23.05
CA VAL A 15 -27.07 -25.85 -22.87
C VAL A 15 -26.36 -24.52 -23.17
N LEU A 16 -26.77 -23.84 -24.24
CA LEU A 16 -26.18 -22.55 -24.63
C LEU A 16 -26.48 -21.43 -23.60
N ALA A 17 -27.70 -21.38 -23.05
CA ALA A 17 -28.06 -20.42 -22.01
C ALA A 17 -27.28 -20.62 -20.71
N THR A 18 -27.03 -21.89 -20.31
CA THR A 18 -26.21 -22.21 -19.13
C THR A 18 -24.74 -21.85 -19.33
N LEU A 19 -24.19 -22.05 -20.54
CA LEU A 19 -22.82 -21.65 -20.87
C LEU A 19 -22.64 -20.13 -20.87
N ILE A 20 -23.62 -19.37 -21.38
CA ILE A 20 -23.60 -17.90 -21.33
C ILE A 20 -23.68 -17.40 -19.88
N ALA A 21 -24.53 -18.02 -19.05
CA ALA A 21 -24.61 -17.69 -17.62
C ALA A 21 -23.31 -18.03 -16.86
N LEU A 22 -22.60 -19.10 -17.22
CA LEU A 22 -21.31 -19.47 -16.62
C LEU A 22 -20.19 -18.50 -17.02
N VAL A 23 -20.15 -18.06 -18.29
CA VAL A 23 -19.20 -17.03 -18.76
C VAL A 23 -19.49 -15.68 -18.13
N ALA A 24 -20.77 -15.33 -17.95
CA ALA A 24 -21.17 -14.12 -17.23
C ALA A 24 -20.86 -14.19 -15.73
N PHE A 25 -20.85 -15.40 -15.12
CA PHE A 25 -20.50 -15.59 -13.71
C PHE A 25 -18.99 -15.52 -13.46
N THR A 26 -18.16 -15.79 -14.47
CA THR A 26 -16.69 -15.58 -14.37
C THR A 26 -16.29 -14.13 -14.68
N GLY A 27 -17.08 -13.39 -15.48
CA GLY A 27 -16.78 -12.01 -15.87
C GLY A 27 -17.01 -10.93 -14.79
N VAL A 28 -17.56 -11.30 -13.62
CA VAL A 28 -17.80 -10.36 -12.49
C VAL A 28 -16.60 -10.27 -11.53
N TYR A 29 -15.55 -11.07 -11.75
CA TYR A 29 -14.23 -10.77 -11.20
C TYR A 29 -13.49 -9.89 -12.22
N ALA A 30 -13.96 -8.66 -12.38
CA ALA A 30 -13.09 -7.61 -12.91
C ALA A 30 -11.91 -7.52 -11.94
N GLN A 31 -10.80 -8.14 -12.33
CA GLN A 31 -9.49 -7.86 -11.77
C GLN A 31 -9.34 -6.33 -11.88
N SER A 32 -9.16 -5.64 -10.76
CA SER A 32 -8.64 -4.28 -10.87
C SER A 32 -7.26 -4.41 -11.52
N ASP A 33 -7.11 -3.82 -12.70
CA ASP A 33 -5.84 -3.76 -13.42
C ASP A 33 -4.92 -2.77 -12.68
N ALA A 34 -4.47 -3.12 -11.48
CA ALA A 34 -3.32 -2.45 -10.90
C ALA A 34 -2.14 -2.69 -11.85
N SER A 35 -1.69 -1.66 -12.57
CA SER A 35 -0.52 -1.81 -13.42
C SER A 35 0.70 -1.94 -12.51
N THR A 36 1.43 -3.04 -12.74
CA THR A 36 2.72 -3.30 -12.10
C THR A 36 3.77 -2.56 -12.90
N GLU A 37 4.46 -1.62 -12.25
CA GLU A 37 5.46 -0.77 -12.88
C GLU A 37 6.74 -0.71 -12.04
N SER A 38 7.80 -0.18 -12.65
CA SER A 38 9.07 0.05 -11.95
C SER A 38 9.79 1.24 -12.54
N PHE A 39 10.59 1.92 -11.73
CA PHE A 39 11.46 3.00 -12.16
C PHE A 39 12.88 2.82 -11.62
N THR A 40 13.83 3.51 -12.23
CA THR A 40 15.22 3.57 -11.75
C THR A 40 15.39 4.81 -10.87
N ALA A 41 15.71 4.60 -9.60
CA ALA A 41 16.02 5.65 -8.64
C ALA A 41 17.35 6.36 -8.99
N SER A 42 17.59 7.52 -8.37
CA SER A 42 18.77 8.36 -8.63
C SER A 42 20.11 7.66 -8.35
N ASP A 43 20.10 6.65 -7.48
CA ASP A 43 21.26 5.80 -7.16
C ASP A 43 21.38 4.56 -8.06
N GLY A 44 20.50 4.41 -9.05
CA GLY A 44 20.48 3.31 -10.01
C GLY A 44 19.65 2.10 -9.58
N ALA A 45 19.10 2.06 -8.36
CA ALA A 45 18.26 0.96 -7.91
C ALA A 45 16.92 0.93 -8.65
N VAL A 46 16.46 -0.26 -9.06
CA VAL A 46 15.13 -0.45 -9.63
C VAL A 46 14.11 -0.62 -8.51
N ILE A 47 13.12 0.27 -8.48
CA ILE A 47 12.05 0.28 -7.48
C ILE A 47 10.73 -0.05 -8.16
N HIS A 48 10.07 -1.10 -7.68
CA HIS A 48 8.77 -1.56 -8.11
C HIS A 48 7.64 -0.85 -7.35
N TYR A 49 6.55 -0.57 -8.05
CA TYR A 49 5.31 -0.07 -7.46
C TYR A 49 4.09 -0.58 -8.24
N LEU A 50 2.95 -0.56 -7.54
CA LEU A 50 1.63 -0.78 -8.11
C LEU A 50 0.94 0.57 -8.23
N VAL A 51 0.23 0.81 -9.33
CA VAL A 51 -0.63 1.99 -9.47
C VAL A 51 -2.06 1.59 -9.81
N GLU A 52 -3.01 2.18 -9.09
CA GLU A 52 -4.45 1.95 -9.30
C GLU A 52 -5.25 3.22 -9.02
N GLY A 53 -6.38 3.38 -9.72
CA GLY A 53 -7.28 4.53 -9.51
C GLY A 53 -6.80 5.81 -10.20
N ARG A 54 -7.49 6.91 -9.87
CA ARG A 54 -7.26 8.26 -10.42
C ARG A 54 -7.64 9.29 -9.37
N GLY A 55 -7.06 10.49 -9.45
CA GLY A 55 -7.34 11.58 -8.51
C GLY A 55 -6.05 12.11 -7.89
N ASP A 56 -6.16 12.68 -6.69
CA ASP A 56 -4.99 13.12 -5.92
C ASP A 56 -4.09 11.90 -5.60
N PRO A 57 -2.76 12.03 -5.71
CA PRO A 57 -1.88 10.90 -5.48
C PRO A 57 -1.76 10.54 -4.00
N VAL A 58 -1.76 9.24 -3.71
CA VAL A 58 -1.48 8.67 -2.39
C VAL A 58 -0.42 7.58 -2.49
N VAL A 59 0.72 7.78 -1.84
CA VAL A 59 1.82 6.82 -1.79
C VAL A 59 1.68 5.96 -0.53
N LEU A 60 1.69 4.64 -0.70
CA LEU A 60 1.58 3.67 0.40
C LEU A 60 2.93 2.97 0.65
N LEU A 61 3.42 3.01 1.89
CA LEU A 61 4.71 2.45 2.31
C LEU A 61 4.52 1.32 3.33
N HIS A 62 4.92 0.09 2.99
CA HIS A 62 4.66 -1.12 3.79
C HIS A 62 5.64 -1.30 4.97
N GLY A 63 5.33 -2.25 5.85
CA GLY A 63 6.20 -2.65 6.96
C GLY A 63 7.34 -3.59 6.54
N ILE A 64 8.31 -3.84 7.43
CA ILE A 64 9.54 -4.61 7.13
C ILE A 64 9.30 -6.07 6.71
N THR A 65 8.17 -6.67 7.12
CA THR A 65 7.84 -8.06 6.78
C THR A 65 6.90 -8.18 5.57
N GLY A 66 6.66 -7.07 4.86
CA GLY A 66 5.62 -6.96 3.85
C GLY A 66 6.13 -6.60 2.46
N THR A 67 5.17 -6.50 1.55
CA THR A 67 5.28 -5.88 0.22
C THR A 67 4.07 -4.97 0.02
N ALA A 68 4.04 -4.19 -1.07
CA ALA A 68 2.87 -3.39 -1.42
C ALA A 68 1.60 -4.25 -1.47
N ALA A 69 1.68 -5.40 -2.14
CA ALA A 69 0.57 -6.32 -2.31
C ALA A 69 0.11 -6.97 -0.99
N SER A 70 1.04 -7.44 -0.15
CA SER A 70 0.64 -8.13 1.10
C SER A 70 0.18 -7.17 2.19
N ASN A 71 0.77 -5.98 2.29
CA ASN A 71 0.46 -5.03 3.36
C ASN A 71 -0.78 -4.18 3.05
N TRP A 72 -1.00 -3.83 1.78
CA TRP A 72 -2.07 -2.92 1.37
C TRP A 72 -3.12 -3.60 0.50
N GLY A 73 -2.69 -4.46 -0.44
CA GLY A 73 -3.59 -5.18 -1.34
C GLY A 73 -4.42 -6.26 -0.62
N ALA A 74 -3.79 -7.12 0.18
CA ALA A 74 -4.49 -8.24 0.84
C ALA A 74 -5.62 -7.79 1.80
N ALA A 75 -5.44 -6.62 2.43
CA ALA A 75 -6.45 -6.00 3.28
C ALA A 75 -7.51 -5.18 2.50
N GLY A 76 -7.36 -5.06 1.18
CA GLY A 76 -8.25 -4.28 0.30
C GLY A 76 -8.10 -2.77 0.45
N ILE A 77 -6.97 -2.28 0.98
CA ILE A 77 -6.73 -0.85 1.16
C ILE A 77 -6.48 -0.17 -0.19
N ILE A 78 -5.76 -0.84 -1.10
CA ILE A 78 -5.53 -0.33 -2.47
C ILE A 78 -6.87 -0.12 -3.17
N ASP A 79 -7.69 -1.17 -3.28
CA ASP A 79 -9.00 -1.12 -3.94
C ASP A 79 -9.88 0.00 -3.38
N ARG A 80 -9.88 0.19 -2.05
CA ARG A 80 -10.73 1.19 -1.39
C ARG A 80 -10.27 2.62 -1.62
N LEU A 81 -8.96 2.87 -1.59
CA LEU A 81 -8.44 4.19 -1.87
C LEU A 81 -8.52 4.53 -3.36
N ALA A 82 -8.39 3.52 -4.24
CA ALA A 82 -8.47 3.69 -5.68
C ALA A 82 -9.87 4.15 -6.18
N GLU A 83 -10.90 4.05 -5.33
CA GLU A 83 -12.23 4.63 -5.60
C GLU A 83 -12.18 6.18 -5.72
N GLU A 84 -11.22 6.85 -5.05
CA GLU A 84 -11.15 8.33 -4.97
C GLU A 84 -9.74 8.92 -5.24
N PHE A 85 -8.68 8.12 -5.15
CA PHE A 85 -7.29 8.56 -5.26
C PHE A 85 -6.53 7.81 -6.36
N GLN A 86 -5.44 8.40 -6.84
CA GLN A 86 -4.41 7.66 -7.55
C GLN A 86 -3.50 6.98 -6.52
N VAL A 87 -3.71 5.69 -6.28
CA VAL A 87 -2.96 4.91 -5.30
C VAL A 87 -1.66 4.43 -5.92
N ILE A 88 -0.55 4.71 -5.25
CA ILE A 88 0.80 4.29 -5.64
C ILE A 88 1.39 3.49 -4.49
N ALA A 89 1.32 2.17 -4.56
CA ALA A 89 1.80 1.29 -3.50
C ALA A 89 3.20 0.76 -3.84
N VAL A 90 4.20 1.13 -3.05
CA VAL A 90 5.61 0.89 -3.36
C VAL A 90 6.08 -0.39 -2.69
N ASP A 91 6.79 -1.25 -3.42
CA ASP A 91 7.68 -2.23 -2.78
C ASP A 91 8.95 -1.48 -2.39
N GLN A 92 9.17 -1.25 -1.10
CA GLN A 92 10.39 -0.54 -0.69
C GLN A 92 11.63 -1.33 -1.09
N ARG A 93 12.75 -0.65 -1.37
CA ARG A 93 14.04 -1.33 -1.60
C ARG A 93 14.32 -2.35 -0.50
N GLY A 94 14.95 -3.46 -0.88
CA GLY A 94 15.10 -4.63 -0.02
C GLY A 94 13.91 -5.60 -0.04
N HIS A 95 12.77 -5.21 -0.62
CA HIS A 95 11.52 -5.97 -0.52
C HIS A 95 10.87 -6.23 -1.88
N GLY A 96 10.00 -7.24 -1.92
CA GLY A 96 9.17 -7.54 -3.09
C GLY A 96 9.98 -7.64 -4.38
N LYS A 97 9.50 -6.94 -5.41
CA LYS A 97 10.14 -6.89 -6.73
C LYS A 97 11.17 -5.78 -6.89
N SER A 98 11.39 -4.94 -5.88
CA SER A 98 12.44 -3.91 -5.88
C SER A 98 13.81 -4.52 -5.64
N ASP A 99 14.85 -3.80 -6.05
CA ASP A 99 16.25 -4.18 -5.83
C ASP A 99 16.60 -4.30 -4.35
N LYS A 100 17.61 -5.14 -4.07
CA LYS A 100 18.03 -5.56 -2.73
C LYS A 100 19.53 -5.33 -2.55
N PRO A 101 19.99 -4.07 -2.57
CA PRO A 101 21.42 -3.77 -2.48
C PRO A 101 22.00 -4.33 -1.18
N HIS A 102 23.23 -4.85 -1.24
CA HIS A 102 23.90 -5.42 -0.06
C HIS A 102 24.58 -4.38 0.81
N ASP A 103 24.85 -3.19 0.28
CA ASP A 103 25.46 -2.10 1.04
C ASP A 103 24.46 -1.54 2.08
N PRO A 104 24.76 -1.59 3.38
CA PRO A 104 23.92 -1.01 4.42
C PRO A 104 23.64 0.48 4.22
N ALA A 105 24.55 1.23 3.59
CA ALA A 105 24.36 2.65 3.29
C ALA A 105 23.25 2.89 2.25
N SER A 106 22.80 1.85 1.54
CA SER A 106 21.69 1.93 0.58
C SER A 106 20.30 2.00 1.25
N TYR A 107 20.21 1.99 2.59
CA TYR A 107 18.95 1.98 3.35
C TYR A 107 18.80 3.20 4.28
N GLY A 108 17.67 3.30 4.98
CA GLY A 108 17.43 4.40 5.93
C GLY A 108 16.96 5.68 5.23
N GLU A 109 17.77 6.73 5.24
CA GLU A 109 17.46 8.00 4.56
C GLU A 109 17.21 7.82 3.06
N ARG A 110 18.01 6.97 2.42
CA ARG A 110 17.88 6.65 0.99
C ARG A 110 16.49 6.16 0.61
N MET A 111 15.82 5.41 1.49
CA MET A 111 14.47 4.90 1.25
C MET A 111 13.41 6.01 1.23
N ALA A 112 13.64 7.13 1.93
CA ALA A 112 12.77 8.30 1.85
C ALA A 112 12.99 9.06 0.54
N LEU A 113 14.24 9.16 0.10
CA LEU A 113 14.59 9.77 -1.18
C LEU A 113 14.06 8.95 -2.37
N ASP A 114 13.87 7.64 -2.25
CA ASP A 114 13.18 6.85 -3.30
C ASP A 114 11.75 7.32 -3.53
N VAL A 115 11.07 7.79 -2.48
CA VAL A 115 9.73 8.36 -2.63
C VAL A 115 9.81 9.66 -3.41
N VAL A 116 10.83 10.49 -3.17
CA VAL A 116 11.06 11.72 -3.94
C VAL A 116 11.34 11.39 -5.40
N ASP A 117 12.24 10.43 -5.67
CA ASP A 117 12.58 10.00 -7.03
C ASP A 117 11.36 9.38 -7.74
N LEU A 118 10.51 8.65 -7.02
CA LEU A 118 9.25 8.12 -7.56
C LEU A 118 8.29 9.24 -7.96
N LEU A 119 8.14 10.26 -7.12
CA LEU A 119 7.31 11.41 -7.44
C LEU A 119 7.86 12.16 -8.66
N ASP A 120 9.18 12.31 -8.77
CA ASP A 120 9.81 12.91 -9.95
C ASP A 120 9.60 12.07 -11.21
N HIS A 121 9.76 10.75 -11.11
CA HIS A 121 9.50 9.80 -12.21
C HIS A 121 8.06 9.90 -12.72
N LEU A 122 7.09 9.93 -11.80
CA LEU A 122 5.66 10.07 -12.11
C LEU A 122 5.24 11.51 -12.43
N ARG A 123 6.17 12.47 -12.38
CA ARG A 123 5.95 13.91 -12.60
C ARG A 123 4.91 14.51 -11.63
N LEU A 124 4.89 14.02 -10.40
CA LEU A 124 4.04 14.48 -9.31
C LEU A 124 4.82 15.47 -8.43
N GLN A 125 4.27 16.67 -8.28
CA GLN A 125 4.89 17.70 -7.42
C GLN A 125 4.79 17.31 -5.95
N GLN A 126 3.61 16.84 -5.52
CA GLN A 126 3.32 16.44 -4.14
C GLN A 126 2.42 15.21 -4.10
N ALA A 127 2.42 14.49 -2.97
CA ALA A 127 1.45 13.42 -2.71
C ALA A 127 1.06 13.32 -1.23
N ASN A 128 -0.07 12.66 -0.97
CA ASN A 128 -0.38 12.15 0.37
C ASN A 128 0.48 10.91 0.62
N VAL A 129 1.06 10.76 1.81
CA VAL A 129 1.91 9.61 2.12
C VAL A 129 1.38 8.87 3.35
N VAL A 130 1.20 7.56 3.22
CA VAL A 130 0.75 6.68 4.31
C VAL A 130 1.80 5.61 4.54
N GLY A 131 2.40 5.61 5.72
CA GLY A 131 3.43 4.65 6.10
C GLY A 131 3.05 3.82 7.32
N TYR A 132 3.31 2.52 7.28
CA TYR A 132 3.13 1.61 8.41
C TYR A 132 4.45 0.97 8.84
N SER A 133 4.76 1.00 10.15
CA SER A 133 5.97 0.43 10.75
C SER A 133 7.25 0.97 10.07
N MET A 134 8.02 0.14 9.36
CA MET A 134 9.15 0.60 8.52
C MET A 134 8.74 1.76 7.61
N GLY A 135 7.62 1.64 6.90
CA GLY A 135 7.05 2.70 6.08
C GLY A 135 6.72 3.95 6.89
N GLY A 136 6.32 3.81 8.15
CA GLY A 136 6.10 4.94 9.06
C GLY A 136 7.39 5.70 9.39
N PHE A 137 8.49 5.00 9.64
CA PHE A 137 9.81 5.64 9.83
C PHE A 137 10.30 6.34 8.55
N ILE A 138 10.06 5.74 7.38
CA ILE A 138 10.36 6.36 6.08
C ILE A 138 9.53 7.64 5.91
N THR A 139 8.23 7.61 6.21
CA THR A 139 7.37 8.80 6.19
C THR A 139 7.89 9.91 7.11
N MET A 140 8.34 9.57 8.33
CA MET A 140 8.92 10.58 9.24
C MET A 140 10.21 11.20 8.68
N LYS A 141 11.09 10.40 8.06
CA LYS A 141 12.29 10.92 7.39
C LYS A 141 11.91 11.84 6.21
N LEU A 142 10.91 11.44 5.42
CA LEU A 142 10.42 12.22 4.29
C LEU A 142 9.87 13.59 4.73
N ILE A 143 9.14 13.65 5.85
CA ILE A 143 8.68 14.91 6.44
C ILE A 143 9.86 15.85 6.77
N ALA A 144 10.97 15.31 7.28
CA ALA A 144 12.13 16.12 7.64
C ALA A 144 12.95 16.56 6.40
N LEU A 145 13.07 15.70 5.39
CA LEU A 145 13.96 15.92 4.25
C LEU A 145 13.29 16.69 3.11
N ALA A 146 12.01 16.44 2.85
CA ALA A 146 11.30 16.96 1.70
C ALA A 146 9.83 17.30 2.03
N PRO A 147 9.57 18.16 3.04
CA PRO A 147 8.19 18.50 3.44
C PRO A 147 7.38 19.12 2.31
N ASP A 148 8.03 19.84 1.39
CA ASP A 148 7.39 20.46 0.23
C ASP A 148 6.88 19.44 -0.79
N ARG A 149 7.25 18.16 -0.66
CA ARG A 149 6.75 17.05 -1.50
C ARG A 149 5.49 16.38 -0.92
N LEU A 150 5.01 16.81 0.24
CA LEU A 150 3.89 16.20 0.96
C LEU A 150 2.64 17.08 0.94
N MET A 151 1.52 16.54 0.47
CA MET A 151 0.19 17.13 0.69
C MET A 151 -0.28 16.86 2.13
N SER A 152 -0.05 15.62 2.59
CA SER A 152 -0.32 15.17 3.95
C SER A 152 0.52 13.91 4.26
N ALA A 153 0.64 13.57 5.54
CA ALA A 153 1.36 12.38 5.99
C ALA A 153 0.60 11.64 7.10
N VAL A 154 0.54 10.32 6.98
CA VAL A 154 0.00 9.40 7.98
C VAL A 154 1.10 8.44 8.41
N VAL A 155 1.35 8.38 9.72
CA VAL A 155 2.36 7.51 10.32
C VAL A 155 1.64 6.52 11.24
N GLY A 156 1.72 5.23 10.92
CA GLY A 156 1.16 4.15 11.71
C GLY A 156 2.23 3.18 12.17
N GLY A 157 2.12 2.64 13.40
CA GLY A 157 3.04 1.61 13.90
C GLY A 157 4.52 2.04 13.99
N ALA A 158 4.77 3.35 13.97
CA ALA A 158 6.08 3.98 14.11
C ALA A 158 5.94 5.24 14.98
N GLY A 159 6.98 5.60 15.70
CA GLY A 159 6.94 6.73 16.62
C GLY A 159 8.32 7.05 17.18
N TRP A 160 8.34 8.05 18.06
CA TRP A 160 9.56 8.48 18.73
C TRP A 160 9.88 7.53 19.89
N SER A 161 10.95 6.74 19.72
CA SER A 161 11.60 6.01 20.81
C SER A 161 12.42 7.01 21.63
N SER A 162 12.39 6.93 22.96
CA SER A 162 13.28 7.75 23.80
C SER A 162 14.75 7.57 23.39
N PRO A 163 15.64 8.56 23.59
CA PRO A 163 17.05 8.47 23.22
C PRO A 163 17.76 7.21 23.77
N ASP A 164 17.27 6.69 24.90
CA ASP A 164 17.77 5.48 25.57
C ASP A 164 17.34 4.18 24.87
N LEU A 165 16.26 4.22 24.09
CA LEU A 165 15.81 3.15 23.20
C LEU A 165 16.43 3.38 21.82
N ARG A 166 17.76 3.41 21.74
CA ARG A 166 18.47 3.59 20.46
C ARG A 166 17.90 2.64 19.41
N ASP A 167 17.50 3.25 18.29
CA ASP A 167 16.94 2.69 17.05
C ASP A 167 17.76 1.57 16.36
N ALA A 168 18.78 1.03 17.03
CA ALA A 168 19.48 -0.17 16.61
C ALA A 168 18.88 -1.43 17.25
N ALA A 169 18.39 -1.40 18.49
CA ALA A 169 18.09 -2.64 19.21
C ALA A 169 16.91 -3.45 18.60
N MET A 170 15.85 -2.78 18.16
CA MET A 170 14.72 -3.46 17.53
C MET A 170 15.06 -3.96 16.13
N PHE A 171 15.73 -3.16 15.30
CA PHE A 171 16.10 -3.56 13.95
C PHE A 171 17.27 -4.56 13.93
N ASP A 172 18.22 -4.47 14.86
CA ASP A 172 19.28 -5.47 15.09
C ASP A 172 18.70 -6.78 15.63
N ALA A 173 17.71 -6.71 16.54
CA ALA A 173 16.98 -7.89 16.96
C ALA A 173 16.21 -8.53 15.80
N LEU A 174 15.53 -7.75 14.96
CA LEU A 174 14.84 -8.25 13.77
C LEU A 174 15.80 -8.80 12.71
N ALA A 175 16.97 -8.19 12.51
CA ALA A 175 18.00 -8.67 11.60
C ALA A 175 18.64 -9.99 12.06
N ARG A 176 18.58 -10.29 13.36
CA ARG A 176 19.03 -11.58 13.95
C ARG A 176 17.95 -12.65 13.95
N VAL A 177 16.68 -12.27 13.75
CA VAL A 177 15.59 -13.24 13.60
C VAL A 177 15.65 -13.77 12.17
N GLU A 178 16.08 -15.02 12.01
CA GLU A 178 15.83 -15.78 10.79
C GLU A 178 14.32 -15.92 10.62
N VAL A 179 13.73 -15.09 9.75
CA VAL A 179 12.36 -15.29 9.31
C VAL A 179 12.41 -16.41 8.28
N PRO A 180 11.87 -17.61 8.55
CA PRO A 180 11.84 -18.65 7.55
C PRO A 180 10.98 -18.11 6.41
N TRP A 181 11.57 -17.92 5.23
CA TRP A 181 10.82 -17.62 4.02
C TRP A 181 9.87 -18.81 3.83
N SER A 182 8.61 -18.69 4.26
CA SER A 182 7.62 -19.74 4.06
C SER A 182 7.26 -19.75 2.58
N SER A 183 7.97 -20.57 1.81
CA SER A 183 7.71 -20.83 0.39
C SER A 183 6.28 -21.33 0.27
N SER A 184 5.35 -20.41 0.03
CA SER A 184 3.93 -20.71 -0.12
C SER A 184 3.37 -19.80 -1.21
N CYS A 185 3.90 -19.95 -2.42
CA CYS A 185 3.13 -19.69 -3.62
C CYS A 185 2.03 -20.77 -3.70
N GLY A 186 0.80 -20.41 -3.34
CA GLY A 186 -0.38 -21.26 -3.48
C GLY A 186 -1.67 -20.49 -3.19
N PRO A 187 -2.78 -20.74 -3.91
CA PRO A 187 -3.97 -19.89 -3.83
C PRO A 187 -4.79 -20.24 -2.59
N GLU A 188 -4.65 -19.48 -1.52
CA GLU A 188 -5.51 -19.66 -0.34
C GLU A 188 -6.86 -18.97 -0.58
N ARG A 189 -7.90 -19.82 -0.74
CA ARG A 189 -9.30 -19.42 -0.92
C ARG A 189 -9.79 -18.63 0.29
N ASN A 190 -9.90 -17.31 0.13
CA ASN A 190 -10.43 -16.42 1.15
C ASN A 190 -11.96 -16.59 1.29
N ARG A 191 -12.43 -17.27 2.35
CA ARG A 191 -13.84 -17.31 2.75
C ARG A 191 -14.12 -16.11 3.67
N ARG A 192 -14.77 -15.07 3.13
CA ARG A 192 -15.17 -13.86 3.87
C ARG A 192 -16.38 -14.09 4.78
N PRO A 193 -16.41 -13.53 5.99
CA PRO A 193 -17.63 -13.02 6.59
C PRO A 193 -17.77 -11.53 6.26
N ARG A 194 -18.92 -11.13 5.70
CA ARG A 194 -19.29 -9.72 5.54
C ARG A 194 -19.70 -9.15 6.91
N SER A 195 -19.05 -8.09 7.36
CA SER A 195 -19.63 -7.19 8.36
C SER A 195 -19.66 -5.76 7.81
N ARG A 196 -20.83 -5.14 7.93
CA ARG A 196 -21.10 -3.73 7.59
C ARG A 196 -20.37 -2.85 8.59
N PHE A 197 -19.41 -2.05 8.13
CA PHE A 197 -18.99 -0.84 8.86
C PHE A 197 -19.58 0.39 8.16
N ARG A 198 -20.22 1.25 8.95
CA ARG A 198 -20.94 2.45 8.49
C ARG A 198 -19.95 3.53 8.02
N ARG A 199 -20.39 4.28 7.01
CA ARG A 199 -19.75 5.48 6.46
C ARG A 199 -19.64 6.59 7.51
N SER A 200 -18.44 7.11 7.71
CA SER A 200 -18.18 8.49 8.15
C SER A 200 -16.86 8.95 7.52
N VAL A 201 -16.94 9.43 6.27
CA VAL A 201 -16.67 10.83 5.87
C VAL A 201 -15.28 11.32 6.29
N TRP A 202 -14.28 11.06 5.43
CA TRP A 202 -13.08 11.89 5.34
C TRP A 202 -13.44 13.16 4.55
N ARG A 203 -13.90 14.22 5.24
CA ARG A 203 -13.99 15.56 4.63
C ARG A 203 -12.79 16.37 5.13
N TRP A 204 -11.77 16.48 4.30
CA TRP A 204 -10.65 17.37 4.55
C TRP A 204 -11.05 18.82 4.21
N SER A 205 -10.65 19.77 5.07
CA SER A 205 -10.91 21.20 4.89
C SER A 205 -9.57 21.97 4.91
N PRO A 206 -9.24 22.78 3.90
CA PRO A 206 -7.91 23.38 3.75
C PRO A 206 -7.66 24.63 4.62
N ARG A 207 -8.44 24.87 5.68
CA ARG A 207 -8.26 26.05 6.55
C ARG A 207 -7.94 25.66 7.99
N ALA A 208 -6.74 25.14 8.20
CA ALA A 208 -6.09 25.20 9.51
C ALA A 208 -5.01 26.28 9.45
N THR A 209 -5.37 27.52 9.80
CA THR A 209 -4.40 28.59 10.04
C THR A 209 -3.43 28.16 11.13
N ARG A 210 -2.12 28.16 10.82
CA ARG A 210 -1.02 27.89 11.75
C ARG A 210 -1.20 28.74 13.01
N ARG A 211 -1.55 28.13 14.14
CA ARG A 211 -1.35 28.75 15.46
C ARG A 211 0.05 28.37 15.93
N PRO A 212 0.89 29.33 16.35
CA PRO A 212 2.17 29.02 16.99
C PRO A 212 1.92 28.18 18.25
N TRP A 213 2.69 27.12 18.41
CA TRP A 213 2.69 26.29 19.61
C TRP A 213 3.18 27.12 20.81
N GLN A 214 2.40 27.16 21.89
CA GLN A 214 2.80 27.72 23.18
C GLN A 214 3.06 26.58 24.17
N PRO A 215 4.24 26.48 24.80
CA PRO A 215 4.47 25.49 25.85
C PRO A 215 3.61 25.81 27.08
N SER A 216 2.91 24.82 27.62
CA SER A 216 2.23 24.97 28.90
C SER A 216 3.26 24.90 30.03
N SER A 217 3.27 25.93 30.88
CA SER A 217 4.04 25.97 32.11
C SER A 217 3.36 25.10 33.18
N ALA A 218 3.57 23.79 33.13
CA ALA A 218 3.27 22.91 34.25
C ALA A 218 4.58 22.28 34.72
N ALA A 219 5.20 22.90 35.72
CA ALA A 219 6.34 22.34 36.42
C ALA A 219 5.87 21.16 37.28
N CYS A 220 6.55 20.01 37.18
CA CYS A 220 6.38 18.91 38.13
C CYS A 220 7.00 19.28 39.48
N PRO A 221 6.38 18.94 40.63
CA PRO A 221 7.00 19.14 41.93
C PRO A 221 8.12 18.10 42.17
N PRO A 222 9.16 18.44 42.95
CA PRO A 222 10.28 17.55 43.23
C PRO A 222 9.87 16.40 44.16
N SER A 223 10.45 15.23 43.92
CA SER A 223 10.33 14.04 44.77
C SER A 223 11.12 14.23 46.08
N THR A 224 10.43 14.02 47.21
CA THR A 224 11.03 13.81 48.54
C THR A 224 11.67 12.44 48.65
#